data_AF-A0A964HF00-F1
#
_entry.id   AF-A0A964HF00-F1
#
_cell.length_a   1.000
_cell.length_b   1.000
_cell.length_c   1.000
_cell.angle_alpha   90.00
_cell.angle_beta   90.00
_cell.angle_gamma   90.00
#
_symmetry.space_group_name_H-M   'P 1'
#
loop_
_entity.id
_entity.type
_entity.pdbx_description
1 polymer ?
#
loop_
_entity_poly.entity_id
_entity_poly.type
_entity_poly.pdbx_seq_one_letter_code
_entity_poly.pdbx_strand_id
1 'polypeptide(L)'
;MSNESIHPSSLEGIKRLAKSIKSEQGIKHQQALDESARRGGFQNFRHARNSLENGQVANQLPVFHIFLTAYWRNTKTATSGRETLAIDLIAPWSDLLTPSELVSARGLSRFRPAGPDHLAISHVLQSQSSAREAVCHAARTLQFVAATRLRPSSGYSRAYPKGNPDKRVPGQDHVCVWFDSQYRYLIADEPYELAERLGREKRNHWCQTYGYTEQKSRWPGMHNPDGGTRLYLLSSKDNGTPLEPIIKALDKLPALYWASDWKGESAPKLPYFLSPGTLTKAEAEAAAKKNAKLAPRKPSSPSNTVGYNWTMVGPRRRPNARMPIQAHAEVGRLLKAVLAATHRRNGVYNRVDAIRSELDEWAQREYNRAELPDERFFELYYREAPPPTLSRSLPPEERTRYADSLALVKTTLTKHYPDCAPLRSMLKRADAAVVSLQNWAG
;
A
#
# COMPACT_ATOMS: atom_id res chain seq x y z
N MET A 1 -37.35 -2.84 2.45
CA MET A 1 -37.28 -3.42 3.80
C MET A 1 -35.95 -4.15 3.94
N SER A 2 -35.33 -3.99 5.10
CA SER A 2 -33.94 -4.27 5.47
C SER A 2 -33.55 -5.75 5.35
N ASN A 3 -32.54 -6.05 4.53
CA ASN A 3 -31.82 -7.34 4.55
C ASN A 3 -30.63 -7.23 5.52
N GLU A 4 -30.93 -6.96 6.81
CA GLU A 4 -29.94 -7.09 7.88
C GLU A 4 -29.52 -8.56 8.00
N SER A 5 -28.26 -8.83 7.66
CA SER A 5 -27.39 -9.83 8.29
C SER A 5 -28.01 -11.15 8.76
N ILE A 6 -28.79 -11.84 7.92
CA ILE A 6 -29.16 -13.23 8.20
C ILE A 6 -27.88 -14.08 8.12
N HIS A 7 -27.39 -14.54 9.26
CA HIS A 7 -26.26 -15.47 9.39
C HIS A 7 -26.82 -16.89 9.55
N PRO A 8 -26.95 -17.67 8.48
CA PRO A 8 -27.47 -19.02 8.59
C PRO A 8 -26.46 -19.91 9.32
N SER A 9 -26.82 -20.37 10.52
CA SER A 9 -26.05 -21.32 11.33
C SER A 9 -26.43 -22.79 11.08
N SER A 10 -27.33 -23.07 10.13
CA SER A 10 -27.78 -24.42 9.77
C SER A 10 -27.76 -24.65 8.26
N LEU A 11 -27.63 -25.91 7.84
CA LEU A 11 -27.64 -26.29 6.42
C LEU A 11 -28.92 -25.88 5.71
N GLU A 12 -30.08 -26.01 6.37
CA GLU A 12 -31.36 -25.57 5.84
C GLU A 12 -31.45 -24.04 5.76
N GLY A 13 -30.83 -23.32 6.70
CA GLY A 13 -30.69 -21.86 6.63
C GLY A 13 -29.88 -21.41 5.41
N ILE A 14 -28.75 -22.09 5.13
CA ILE A 14 -27.88 -21.82 3.98
C ILE A 14 -28.63 -22.09 2.66
N LYS A 15 -29.34 -23.23 2.57
CA LYS A 15 -30.14 -23.54 1.37
C LYS A 15 -31.26 -22.53 1.13
N ARG A 16 -31.92 -22.04 2.19
CA ARG A 16 -33.00 -21.05 2.11
C ARG A 16 -32.48 -19.70 1.64
N LEU A 17 -31.39 -19.21 2.23
CA LEU A 17 -30.76 -17.95 1.85
C LEU A 17 -30.18 -18.00 0.42
N ALA A 18 -29.62 -19.15 0.01
CA ALA A 18 -29.16 -19.36 -1.36
C ALA A 18 -30.28 -19.24 -2.41
N LYS A 19 -31.54 -19.57 -2.08
CA LYS A 19 -32.69 -19.36 -2.99
C LYS A 19 -32.96 -17.87 -3.19
N SER A 20 -32.91 -17.07 -2.13
CA SER A 20 -33.06 -15.61 -2.21
C SER A 20 -31.91 -14.98 -2.99
N ILE A 21 -30.66 -15.35 -2.69
CA ILE A 21 -29.46 -14.85 -3.38
C ILE A 21 -29.50 -15.20 -4.87
N LYS A 22 -29.92 -16.43 -5.23
CA LYS A 22 -30.07 -16.84 -6.63
C LYS A 22 -31.07 -15.95 -7.37
N SER A 23 -32.19 -15.60 -6.73
CA SER A 23 -33.23 -14.74 -7.31
C SER A 23 -32.78 -13.28 -7.43
N GLU A 24 -32.06 -12.77 -6.43
CA GLU A 24 -31.60 -11.38 -6.39
C GLU A 24 -30.42 -11.12 -7.33
N GLN A 25 -29.49 -12.06 -7.45
CA GLN A 25 -28.22 -11.85 -8.15
C GLN A 25 -28.12 -12.56 -9.51
N GLY A 26 -29.13 -13.37 -9.88
CA GLY A 26 -29.14 -14.08 -11.16
C GLY A 26 -28.00 -15.09 -11.35
N ILE A 27 -27.37 -15.55 -10.26
CA ILE A 27 -26.22 -16.46 -10.30
C ILE A 27 -26.63 -17.94 -10.28
N LYS A 28 -25.72 -18.85 -10.66
CA LYS A 28 -25.99 -20.29 -10.62
C LYS A 28 -26.24 -20.75 -9.17
N HIS A 29 -27.12 -21.74 -8.99
CA HIS A 29 -27.53 -22.20 -7.65
C HIS A 29 -26.35 -22.64 -6.77
N GLN A 30 -25.35 -23.31 -7.35
CA GLN A 30 -24.15 -23.73 -6.63
C GLN A 30 -23.32 -22.53 -6.13
N GLN A 31 -23.22 -21.46 -6.94
CA GLN A 31 -22.55 -20.22 -6.52
C GLN A 31 -23.34 -19.49 -5.43
N ALA A 32 -24.68 -19.52 -5.51
CA ALA A 32 -25.54 -18.96 -4.47
C ALA A 32 -25.43 -19.72 -3.14
N LEU A 33 -25.23 -21.04 -3.17
CA LEU A 33 -24.96 -21.86 -1.99
C LEU A 33 -23.59 -21.53 -1.36
N ASP A 34 -22.56 -21.35 -2.18
CA ASP A 34 -21.23 -20.97 -1.69
C ASP A 34 -21.23 -19.55 -1.09
N GLU A 35 -21.89 -18.60 -1.74
CA GLU A 35 -22.06 -17.23 -1.23
C GLU A 35 -22.87 -17.21 0.08
N SER A 36 -23.96 -17.98 0.14
CA SER A 36 -24.74 -18.14 1.38
C SER A 36 -23.93 -18.79 2.50
N ALA A 37 -23.05 -19.74 2.18
CA ALA A 37 -22.18 -20.39 3.16
C ALA A 37 -21.10 -19.43 3.68
N ARG A 38 -20.55 -18.56 2.81
CA ARG A 38 -19.61 -17.50 3.20
C ARG A 38 -20.23 -16.48 4.14
N ARG A 39 -21.50 -16.10 3.91
CA ARG A 39 -22.26 -15.25 4.83
C ARG A 39 -22.51 -15.91 6.19
N GLY A 40 -22.49 -17.24 6.26
CA GLY A 40 -22.55 -18.03 7.50
C GLY A 40 -21.18 -18.30 8.15
N GLY A 41 -20.08 -17.76 7.62
CA GLY A 41 -18.73 -17.95 8.16
C GLY A 41 -18.00 -19.20 7.65
N PHE A 42 -18.53 -19.90 6.65
CA PHE A 42 -17.90 -21.09 6.06
C PHE A 42 -17.17 -20.75 4.75
N GLN A 43 -16.15 -21.53 4.39
CA GLN A 43 -15.38 -21.26 3.16
C GLN A 43 -16.21 -21.46 1.87
N ASN A 44 -17.09 -22.45 1.85
CA ASN A 44 -18.01 -22.80 0.76
C ASN A 44 -19.10 -23.77 1.27
N PHE A 45 -20.06 -24.16 0.42
CA PHE A 45 -21.16 -25.04 0.84
C PHE A 45 -20.68 -26.43 1.28
N ARG A 46 -19.62 -26.96 0.66
CA ARG A 46 -19.01 -28.25 1.04
C ARG A 46 -18.39 -28.18 2.45
N HIS A 47 -17.73 -27.07 2.76
CA HIS A 47 -17.19 -26.80 4.09
C HIS A 47 -18.32 -26.69 5.12
N ALA A 48 -19.38 -25.91 4.83
CA ALA A 48 -20.55 -25.82 5.70
C ALA A 48 -21.20 -27.18 5.96
N ARG A 49 -21.35 -27.99 4.92
CA ARG A 49 -21.91 -29.35 5.01
C ARG A 49 -21.05 -30.25 5.88
N ASN A 50 -19.74 -30.30 5.63
CA ASN A 50 -18.82 -31.12 6.42
C ASN A 50 -18.75 -30.65 7.88
N SER A 51 -18.75 -29.34 8.13
CA SER A 51 -18.69 -28.76 9.48
C SER A 51 -19.98 -29.00 10.27
N LEU A 52 -21.15 -28.96 9.61
CA LEU A 52 -22.45 -29.09 10.27
C LEU A 52 -22.94 -30.55 10.37
N GLU A 53 -22.58 -31.43 9.43
CA GLU A 53 -22.96 -32.86 9.47
C GLU A 53 -22.01 -33.68 10.36
N ASN A 54 -20.72 -33.34 10.45
CA ASN A 54 -19.75 -34.17 11.19
C ASN A 54 -19.46 -33.68 12.62
N GLY A 55 -20.10 -32.60 13.11
CA GLY A 55 -19.86 -32.06 14.44
C GLY A 55 -18.40 -31.65 14.73
N GLN A 56 -17.55 -31.63 13.71
CA GLN A 56 -16.13 -31.34 13.83
C GLN A 56 -15.91 -29.83 13.72
N VAL A 57 -15.70 -29.23 14.90
CA VAL A 57 -15.13 -27.90 15.19
C VAL A 57 -16.05 -26.71 14.89
N ALA A 58 -17.19 -26.64 15.58
CA ALA A 58 -17.80 -25.37 15.93
C ALA A 58 -17.18 -24.88 17.26
N ASN A 59 -15.99 -24.24 17.22
CA ASN A 59 -15.52 -23.23 18.20
C ASN A 59 -14.05 -22.79 18.11
N GLN A 60 -13.26 -23.23 17.13
CA GLN A 60 -11.94 -22.61 16.93
C GLN A 60 -12.08 -21.46 15.94
N LEU A 61 -12.07 -20.23 16.47
CA LEU A 61 -11.85 -19.05 15.65
C LEU A 61 -10.62 -19.29 14.76
N PRO A 62 -10.65 -18.89 13.48
CA PRO A 62 -9.52 -19.10 12.59
C PRO A 62 -8.27 -18.44 13.18
N VAL A 63 -7.21 -19.22 13.34
CA VAL A 63 -5.90 -18.76 13.83
C VAL A 63 -5.03 -18.43 12.62
N PHE A 64 -4.53 -17.20 12.60
CA PHE A 64 -3.62 -16.71 11.58
C PHE A 64 -2.25 -16.46 12.20
N HIS A 65 -1.27 -17.23 11.79
CA HIS A 65 0.11 -17.05 12.22
C HIS A 65 0.72 -15.85 11.51
N ILE A 66 1.39 -14.98 12.28
CA ILE A 66 2.22 -13.92 11.75
C ILE A 66 3.61 -13.97 12.37
N PHE A 67 4.62 -13.76 11.54
CA PHE A 67 6.01 -13.66 11.94
C PHE A 67 6.42 -12.19 12.05
N LEU A 68 7.09 -11.85 13.14
CA LEU A 68 7.66 -10.53 13.40
C LEU A 68 9.17 -10.66 13.48
N THR A 69 9.90 -9.98 12.60
CA THR A 69 11.35 -10.12 12.49
C THR A 69 12.09 -8.80 12.67
N ALA A 70 13.17 -8.83 13.45
CA ALA A 70 14.13 -7.74 13.55
C ALA A 70 15.55 -8.27 13.34
N TYR A 71 16.32 -7.56 12.53
CA TYR A 71 17.74 -7.83 12.30
C TYR A 71 18.59 -6.89 13.14
N TRP A 72 19.71 -7.37 13.65
CA TRP A 72 20.61 -6.57 14.48
C TRP A 72 22.08 -6.83 14.19
N ARG A 73 22.90 -5.83 14.48
CA ARG A 73 24.37 -5.88 14.42
C ARG A 73 24.94 -5.00 15.52
N ASN A 74 25.71 -5.59 16.41
CA ASN A 74 26.48 -4.88 17.41
C ASN A 74 27.86 -4.57 16.83
N THR A 75 28.14 -3.29 16.59
CA THR A 75 29.42 -2.85 16.04
C THR A 75 30.58 -3.00 17.03
N LYS A 76 30.31 -2.94 18.35
CA LYS A 76 31.34 -3.07 19.39
C LYS A 76 31.84 -4.51 19.53
N THR A 77 30.95 -5.48 19.45
CA THR A 77 31.29 -6.90 19.58
C THR A 77 31.41 -7.62 18.23
N ALA A 78 31.21 -6.91 17.12
CA ALA A 78 31.14 -7.45 15.76
C ALA A 78 30.12 -8.59 15.56
N THR A 79 29.18 -8.76 16.49
CA THR A 79 28.13 -9.79 16.40
C THR A 79 26.92 -9.29 15.62
N SER A 80 26.21 -10.21 14.99
CA SER A 80 24.96 -9.88 14.28
C SER A 80 24.02 -11.08 14.26
N GLY A 81 22.74 -10.80 14.13
CA GLY A 81 21.72 -11.84 14.17
C GLY A 81 20.36 -11.33 13.75
N ARG A 82 19.37 -12.19 13.95
CA ARG A 82 17.96 -11.97 13.72
C ARG A 82 17.18 -12.51 14.91
N GLU A 83 16.20 -11.75 15.33
CA GLU A 83 15.20 -12.18 16.31
C GLU A 83 13.86 -12.30 15.61
N THR A 84 13.15 -13.41 15.78
CA THR A 84 11.83 -13.59 15.19
C THR A 84 10.86 -14.29 16.09
N LEU A 85 9.67 -13.71 16.17
CA LEU A 85 8.58 -14.20 17.00
C LEU A 85 7.40 -14.54 16.10
N ALA A 86 6.86 -15.73 16.27
CA ALA A 86 5.57 -16.11 15.72
C ALA A 86 4.47 -15.80 16.75
N ILE A 87 3.39 -15.17 16.32
CA ILE A 87 2.21 -14.93 17.15
C ILE A 87 0.94 -15.30 16.39
N ASP A 88 -0.11 -15.56 17.17
CA ASP A 88 -1.40 -16.00 16.66
C ASP A 88 -2.41 -14.84 16.71
N LEU A 89 -3.07 -14.59 15.58
CA LEU A 89 -4.10 -13.58 15.44
C LEU A 89 -5.43 -14.21 15.04
N ILE A 90 -6.54 -13.55 15.38
CA ILE A 90 -7.91 -13.96 15.01
C ILE A 90 -8.31 -13.57 13.57
N ALA A 91 -7.43 -12.86 12.87
CA ALA A 91 -7.59 -12.40 11.49
C ALA A 91 -6.21 -12.19 10.85
N PRO A 92 -6.09 -12.23 9.51
CA PRO A 92 -4.87 -11.82 8.83
C PRO A 92 -4.49 -10.39 9.24
N TRP A 93 -3.21 -10.13 9.46
CA TRP A 93 -2.76 -8.79 9.88
C TRP A 93 -3.12 -7.71 8.86
N SER A 94 -3.17 -8.06 7.57
CA SER A 94 -3.57 -7.18 6.46
C SER A 94 -5.03 -6.73 6.53
N ASP A 95 -5.88 -7.49 7.21
CA ASP A 95 -7.29 -7.15 7.42
C ASP A 95 -7.46 -6.24 8.65
N LEU A 96 -6.48 -6.27 9.55
CA LEU A 96 -6.44 -5.45 10.76
C LEU A 96 -5.87 -4.06 10.47
N LEU A 97 -4.77 -3.99 9.71
CA LEU A 97 -4.03 -2.75 9.45
C LEU A 97 -3.56 -2.67 8.00
N THR A 98 -3.72 -1.48 7.42
CA THR A 98 -3.07 -1.10 6.17
C THR A 98 -1.58 -0.80 6.38
N PRO A 99 -0.75 -0.87 5.33
CA PRO A 99 0.66 -0.50 5.42
C PRO A 99 0.92 0.93 5.92
N SER A 100 0.02 1.88 5.62
CA SER A 100 0.09 3.25 6.14
C SER A 100 -0.23 3.34 7.63
N GLU A 101 -1.20 2.54 8.10
CA GLU A 101 -1.58 2.49 9.52
C GLU A 101 -0.47 1.88 10.38
N LEU A 102 0.32 0.93 9.85
CA LEU A 102 1.52 0.42 10.55
C LEU A 102 2.47 1.55 10.98
N VAL A 103 2.63 2.58 10.14
CA VAL A 103 3.51 3.73 10.43
C VAL A 103 3.00 4.55 11.61
N SER A 104 1.67 4.62 11.80
CA SER A 104 1.03 5.40 12.86
C SER A 104 0.95 4.66 14.19
N ALA A 105 1.02 3.33 14.18
CA ALA A 105 1.10 2.52 15.39
C ALA A 105 2.54 2.50 15.92
N ARG A 106 2.80 3.09 17.09
CA ARG A 106 4.15 3.26 17.66
C ARG A 106 5.00 1.99 17.64
N GLY A 107 4.45 0.87 18.13
CA GLY A 107 5.13 -0.44 18.16
C GLY A 107 5.38 -1.07 16.79
N LEU A 108 4.64 -0.66 15.76
CA LEU A 108 4.73 -1.18 14.38
C LEU A 108 5.37 -0.20 13.40
N SER A 109 5.67 1.03 13.82
CA SER A 109 6.12 2.13 12.96
C SER A 109 7.34 1.81 12.09
N ARG A 110 8.20 0.91 12.58
CA ARG A 110 9.44 0.45 11.92
C ARG A 110 9.27 -0.83 11.09
N PHE A 111 8.15 -1.52 11.22
CA PHE A 111 7.85 -2.76 10.54
C PHE A 111 7.28 -2.52 9.15
N ARG A 112 7.64 -3.37 8.20
CA ARG A 112 7.11 -3.36 6.84
C ARG A 112 6.71 -4.78 6.42
N PRO A 113 5.73 -4.91 5.51
CA PRO A 113 5.37 -6.21 4.95
C PRO A 113 6.56 -6.83 4.22
N ALA A 114 6.99 -8.00 4.67
CA ALA A 114 8.01 -8.83 4.03
C ALA A 114 7.40 -10.07 3.35
N GLY A 115 6.18 -10.44 3.74
CA GLY A 115 5.40 -11.53 3.18
C GLY A 115 3.92 -11.41 3.55
N PRO A 116 3.06 -12.33 3.09
CA PRO A 116 1.63 -12.33 3.43
C PRO A 116 1.38 -12.53 4.94
N ASP A 117 2.28 -13.24 5.61
CA ASP A 117 2.26 -13.61 7.03
C ASP A 117 3.50 -13.08 7.78
N HIS A 118 4.18 -12.06 7.24
CA HIS A 118 5.48 -11.62 7.77
C HIS A 118 5.65 -10.10 7.75
N LEU A 119 5.97 -9.55 8.92
CA LEU A 119 6.42 -8.17 9.08
C LEU A 119 7.87 -8.17 9.56
N ALA A 120 8.71 -7.35 8.90
CA ALA A 120 10.12 -7.20 9.27
C ALA A 120 10.49 -5.73 9.46
N ILE A 121 11.41 -5.46 10.38
CA ILE A 121 12.04 -4.14 10.49
C ILE A 121 12.96 -3.92 9.29
N SER A 122 12.81 -2.78 8.61
CA SER A 122 13.53 -2.48 7.36
C SER A 122 15.02 -2.17 7.54
N HIS A 123 15.44 -1.76 8.74
CA HIS A 123 16.82 -1.40 9.07
C HIS A 123 17.39 -2.34 10.15
N VAL A 124 18.73 -2.35 10.25
CA VAL A 124 19.44 -3.16 11.22
C VAL A 124 19.54 -2.41 12.56
N LEU A 125 19.14 -3.06 13.64
CA LEU A 125 19.21 -2.53 15.00
C LEU A 125 20.60 -2.73 15.62
N GLN A 126 20.91 -1.97 16.67
CA GLN A 126 22.26 -1.89 17.25
C GLN A 126 22.61 -3.05 18.20
N SER A 127 21.63 -3.82 18.66
CA SER A 127 21.84 -4.94 19.58
C SER A 127 20.73 -5.98 19.49
N GLN A 128 21.00 -7.17 20.02
CA GLN A 128 20.01 -8.24 20.18
C GLN A 128 18.86 -7.82 21.11
N SER A 129 19.17 -7.17 22.23
CA SER A 129 18.15 -6.72 23.19
C SER A 129 17.15 -5.76 22.54
N SER A 130 17.64 -4.75 21.80
CA SER A 130 16.77 -3.82 21.08
C SER A 130 15.94 -4.50 20.00
N ALA A 131 16.44 -5.58 19.38
CA ALA A 131 15.66 -6.38 18.43
C ALA A 131 14.53 -7.15 19.11
N ARG A 132 14.79 -7.79 20.25
CA ARG A 132 13.75 -8.47 21.04
C ARG A 132 12.71 -7.48 21.56
N GLU A 133 13.13 -6.35 22.12
CA GLU A 133 12.23 -5.29 22.59
C GLU A 133 11.31 -4.79 21.47
N ALA A 134 11.87 -4.52 20.27
CA ALA A 134 11.08 -4.05 19.14
C ALA A 134 10.06 -5.10 18.67
N VAL A 135 10.45 -6.38 18.62
CA VAL A 135 9.56 -7.49 18.24
C VAL A 135 8.45 -7.70 19.28
N CYS A 136 8.77 -7.70 20.57
CA CYS A 136 7.77 -7.84 21.63
C CYS A 136 6.81 -6.65 21.68
N HIS A 137 7.29 -5.42 21.49
CA HIS A 137 6.43 -4.23 21.40
C HIS A 137 5.46 -4.34 20.21
N ALA A 138 5.96 -4.73 19.03
CA ALA A 138 5.12 -4.98 17.86
C ALA A 138 4.06 -6.06 18.11
N ALA A 139 4.44 -7.16 18.77
CA ALA A 139 3.52 -8.24 19.12
C ALA A 139 2.38 -7.76 20.02
N ARG A 140 2.70 -7.02 21.09
CA ARG A 140 1.70 -6.45 22.00
C ARG A 140 0.79 -5.45 21.27
N THR A 141 1.34 -4.63 20.38
CA THR A 141 0.52 -3.72 19.54
C THR A 141 -0.44 -4.48 18.62
N LEU A 142 -0.01 -5.59 18.00
CA LEU A 142 -0.90 -6.40 17.17
C LEU A 142 -1.97 -7.11 18.00
N GLN A 143 -1.65 -7.61 19.20
CA GLN A 143 -2.64 -8.16 20.13
C GLN A 143 -3.70 -7.12 20.49
N PHE A 144 -3.27 -5.89 20.83
CA PHE A 144 -4.18 -4.77 21.10
C PHE A 144 -5.12 -4.50 19.92
N VAL A 145 -4.57 -4.39 18.70
CA VAL A 145 -5.38 -4.13 17.50
C VAL A 145 -6.34 -5.28 17.20
N ALA A 146 -5.88 -6.53 17.33
CA ALA A 146 -6.71 -7.70 17.05
C ALA A 146 -7.89 -7.80 18.02
N ALA A 147 -7.68 -7.55 19.32
CA ALA A 147 -8.74 -7.61 20.32
C ALA A 147 -9.72 -6.44 20.24
N THR A 148 -9.22 -5.23 19.98
CA THR A 148 -10.04 -4.01 20.05
C THR A 148 -10.65 -3.60 18.71
N ARG A 149 -10.07 -4.09 17.60
CA ARG A 149 -10.37 -3.65 16.22
C ARG A 149 -10.19 -2.15 15.98
N LEU A 150 -9.48 -1.47 16.88
CA LEU A 150 -9.12 -0.07 16.74
C LEU A 150 -8.01 0.11 15.71
N ARG A 151 -8.07 1.24 15.01
CA ARG A 151 -7.08 1.63 14.01
C ARG A 151 -6.24 2.80 14.52
N PRO A 152 -4.92 2.82 14.23
CA PRO A 152 -4.05 3.88 14.69
C PRO A 152 -4.29 5.15 13.88
N SER A 153 -4.28 6.30 14.54
CA SER A 153 -4.46 7.60 13.90
C SER A 153 -3.13 8.35 13.80
N SER A 154 -2.84 8.92 12.64
CA SER A 154 -1.80 9.96 12.49
C SER A 154 -2.30 11.33 12.95
N GLY A 155 -3.61 11.53 13.01
CA GLY A 155 -4.26 12.77 13.45
C GLY A 155 -4.29 12.88 14.98
N TYR A 156 -3.13 13.08 15.60
CA TYR A 156 -2.97 13.13 17.06
C TYR A 156 -3.95 14.08 17.75
N SER A 157 -4.17 15.27 17.18
CA SER A 157 -5.03 16.29 17.78
C SER A 157 -6.50 15.87 17.91
N ARG A 158 -6.99 14.95 17.06
CA ARG A 158 -8.42 14.61 16.97
C ARG A 158 -9.01 13.99 18.25
N ALA A 159 -8.17 13.36 19.06
CA ALA A 159 -8.59 12.77 20.32
C ALA A 159 -8.51 13.73 21.52
N TYR A 160 -8.00 14.95 21.32
CA TYR A 160 -7.88 15.95 22.37
C TYR A 160 -9.08 16.92 22.39
N PRO A 161 -9.34 17.59 23.52
CA PRO A 161 -10.48 18.51 23.66
C PRO A 161 -10.50 19.58 22.57
N LYS A 162 -11.58 19.62 21.78
CA LYS A 162 -11.77 20.51 20.62
C LYS A 162 -10.64 20.43 19.58
N GLY A 163 -9.94 19.30 19.49
CA GLY A 163 -8.82 19.16 18.57
C GLY A 163 -7.55 19.92 18.98
N ASN A 164 -7.42 20.34 20.24
CA ASN A 164 -6.28 21.14 20.69
C ASN A 164 -5.23 20.27 21.42
N PRO A 165 -4.05 20.01 20.82
CA PRO A 165 -3.01 19.16 21.41
C PRO A 165 -2.26 19.81 22.58
N ASP A 166 -2.47 21.09 22.87
CA ASP A 166 -1.90 21.76 24.06
C ASP A 166 -2.69 21.40 25.32
N LYS A 167 -3.93 20.93 25.17
CA LYS A 167 -4.77 20.44 26.27
C LYS A 167 -4.43 18.99 26.63
N ARG A 168 -3.15 18.74 26.88
CA ARG A 168 -2.60 17.41 27.15
C ARG A 168 -3.15 16.82 28.43
N VAL A 169 -3.22 15.49 28.48
CA VAL A 169 -3.56 14.79 29.72
C VAL A 169 -2.38 14.98 30.69
N PRO A 170 -2.60 15.38 31.95
CA PRO A 170 -1.52 15.59 32.90
C PRO A 170 -0.68 14.33 33.10
N GLY A 171 0.64 14.47 33.01
CA GLY A 171 1.59 13.36 33.17
C GLY A 171 1.51 12.30 32.08
N GLN A 172 0.90 12.61 30.93
CA GLN A 172 0.84 11.67 29.81
C GLN A 172 2.24 11.30 29.30
N ASP A 173 2.41 10.04 28.95
CA ASP A 173 3.65 9.51 28.42
C ASP A 173 3.38 8.31 27.51
N HIS A 174 4.25 8.09 26.56
CA HIS A 174 4.11 7.02 25.57
C HIS A 174 2.80 7.00 24.75
N VAL A 175 2.16 8.17 24.64
CA VAL A 175 0.83 8.34 24.05
C VAL A 175 0.71 7.86 22.60
N CYS A 176 -0.40 7.20 22.30
CA CYS A 176 -0.88 6.85 20.97
C CYS A 176 -2.36 7.23 20.81
N VAL A 177 -2.80 7.55 19.61
CA VAL A 177 -4.20 7.87 19.31
C VAL A 177 -4.80 6.80 18.41
N TRP A 178 -6.01 6.36 18.74
CA TRP A 178 -6.72 5.29 18.06
C TRP A 178 -8.15 5.71 17.72
N PHE A 179 -8.76 5.06 16.73
CA PHE A 179 -10.16 5.27 16.40
C PHE A 179 -10.87 3.96 16.05
N ASP A 180 -12.18 3.94 16.24
CA ASP A 180 -13.03 2.78 15.91
C ASP A 180 -13.60 2.84 14.49
N SER A 181 -14.39 1.83 14.10
CA SER A 181 -15.01 1.77 12.77
C SER A 181 -16.02 2.90 12.49
N GLN A 182 -16.45 3.64 13.52
CA GLN A 182 -17.33 4.80 13.42
C GLN A 182 -16.54 6.12 13.43
N TYR A 183 -15.21 6.06 13.34
CA TYR A 183 -14.31 7.22 13.40
C TYR A 183 -14.41 8.02 14.70
N ARG A 184 -14.78 7.36 15.81
CA ARG A 184 -14.67 7.94 17.15
C ARG A 184 -13.27 7.68 17.69
N TYR A 185 -12.71 8.64 18.42
CA TYR A 185 -11.31 8.62 18.83
C TYR A 185 -11.14 8.31 20.32
N LEU A 186 -10.00 7.73 20.65
CA LEU A 186 -9.51 7.59 22.02
C LEU A 186 -8.00 7.82 22.09
N ILE A 187 -7.54 8.16 23.29
CA ILE A 187 -6.14 8.28 23.66
C ILE A 187 -5.75 7.01 24.41
N ALA A 188 -4.70 6.33 23.96
CA ALA A 188 -4.00 5.31 24.73
C ALA A 188 -2.75 5.96 25.33
N ASP A 189 -2.72 6.06 26.65
CA ASP A 189 -1.65 6.67 27.43
C ASP A 189 -0.98 5.59 28.28
N GLU A 190 0.35 5.53 28.26
CA GLU A 190 1.11 4.46 28.93
C GLU A 190 2.22 5.01 29.85
N PRO A 191 1.88 5.83 30.85
CA PRO A 191 2.85 6.36 31.79
C PRO A 191 3.44 5.30 32.71
N TYR A 192 4.63 5.58 33.23
CA TYR A 192 5.19 4.85 34.36
C TYR A 192 4.30 5.02 35.60
N GLU A 193 4.09 3.96 36.37
CA GLU A 193 3.13 3.94 37.50
C GLU A 193 3.37 5.06 38.53
N LEU A 194 4.61 5.48 38.76
CA LEU A 194 4.92 6.61 39.64
C LEU A 194 4.34 7.94 39.11
N ALA A 195 4.49 8.22 37.82
CA ALA A 195 4.04 9.46 37.20
C ALA A 195 2.51 9.57 37.24
N GLU A 196 1.82 8.46 36.98
CA GLU A 196 0.36 8.40 37.09
C GLU A 196 -0.10 8.59 38.54
N ARG A 197 0.53 7.89 39.49
CA ARG A 197 0.18 8.00 40.92
C ARG A 197 0.29 9.44 41.43
N LEU A 198 1.35 10.15 41.04
CA LEU A 198 1.55 11.56 41.41
C LEU A 198 0.61 12.52 40.66
N GLY A 199 0.11 12.11 39.49
CA GLY A 199 -0.74 12.93 38.62
C GLY A 199 -2.24 12.65 38.74
N ARG A 200 -2.67 11.62 39.48
CA ARG A 200 -4.04 11.09 39.46
C ARG A 200 -5.12 12.15 39.69
N GLU A 201 -4.96 13.01 40.69
CA GLU A 201 -5.93 14.07 40.98
C GLU A 201 -6.05 15.08 39.83
N LYS A 202 -4.91 15.46 39.24
CA LYS A 202 -4.86 16.37 38.07
C LYS A 202 -5.54 15.73 36.85
N ARG A 203 -5.37 14.42 36.64
CA ARG A 203 -6.02 13.68 35.55
C ARG A 203 -7.54 13.58 35.75
N ASN A 204 -7.98 13.29 36.97
CA ASN A 204 -9.40 13.27 37.32
C ASN A 204 -10.05 14.63 37.08
N HIS A 205 -9.39 15.70 37.53
CA HIS A 205 -9.86 17.07 37.29
C HIS A 205 -9.88 17.42 35.79
N TRP A 206 -8.85 17.03 35.03
CA TRP A 206 -8.80 17.21 33.58
C TRP A 206 -9.97 16.50 32.88
N CYS A 207 -10.27 15.25 33.29
CA CYS A 207 -11.40 14.48 32.74
C CYS A 207 -12.74 15.15 33.03
N GLN A 208 -12.94 15.68 34.24
CA GLN A 208 -14.14 16.42 34.61
C GLN A 208 -14.28 17.71 33.78
N THR A 209 -13.20 18.49 33.69
CA THR A 209 -13.18 19.79 32.98
C THR A 209 -13.45 19.66 31.49
N TYR A 210 -12.95 18.61 30.85
CA TYR A 210 -13.07 18.44 29.39
C TYR A 210 -14.09 17.39 28.95
N GLY A 211 -14.82 16.75 29.88
CA GLY A 211 -15.83 15.75 29.55
C GLY A 211 -15.24 14.43 29.01
N TYR A 212 -14.19 13.92 29.65
CA TYR A 212 -13.55 12.65 29.32
C TYR A 212 -13.80 11.60 30.39
N THR A 213 -13.71 10.34 29.99
CA THR A 213 -13.63 9.18 30.87
C THR A 213 -12.26 8.54 30.71
N GLU A 214 -11.66 8.12 31.83
CA GLU A 214 -10.41 7.38 31.87
C GLU A 214 -10.66 5.99 32.45
N GLN A 215 -10.09 4.95 31.84
CA GLN A 215 -10.11 3.58 32.37
C GLN A 215 -8.73 2.93 32.28
N LYS A 216 -8.33 2.28 33.37
CA LYS A 216 -7.12 1.46 33.44
C LYS A 216 -7.43 0.04 32.96
N SER A 217 -6.62 -0.48 32.05
CA SER A 217 -6.71 -1.86 31.57
C SER A 217 -6.02 -2.83 32.56
N ARG A 218 -6.57 -4.05 32.74
CA ARG A 218 -5.83 -5.12 33.45
C ARG A 218 -4.75 -5.72 32.58
N TRP A 219 -4.97 -5.76 31.27
CA TRP A 219 -3.91 -6.06 30.30
C TRP A 219 -2.87 -4.93 30.35
N PRO A 220 -1.60 -5.21 30.70
CA PRO A 220 -0.69 -4.15 31.16
C PRO A 220 -0.36 -3.07 30.14
N GLY A 221 -0.33 -3.37 28.83
CA GLY A 221 -0.08 -2.36 27.80
C GLY A 221 0.79 -2.82 26.63
N MET A 222 0.97 -1.92 25.66
CA MET A 222 1.77 -2.13 24.46
C MET A 222 3.24 -1.73 24.67
N HIS A 223 3.50 -0.60 25.34
CA HIS A 223 4.80 0.06 25.30
C HIS A 223 5.92 -0.73 25.99
N ASN A 224 5.99 -0.68 27.32
CA ASN A 224 7.01 -1.38 28.10
C ASN A 224 6.48 -1.79 29.48
N PRO A 225 5.57 -2.77 29.55
CA PRO A 225 4.96 -3.14 30.82
C PRO A 225 5.93 -3.77 31.82
N ASP A 226 7.06 -4.34 31.36
CA ASP A 226 8.12 -4.94 32.18
C ASP A 226 8.90 -3.84 32.91
N GLY A 227 9.14 -2.73 32.19
CA GLY A 227 9.70 -1.51 32.75
C GLY A 227 8.72 -0.68 33.59
N GLY A 228 7.49 -1.16 33.84
CA GLY A 228 6.55 -0.49 34.75
C GLY A 228 5.59 0.53 34.12
N THR A 229 5.41 0.51 32.80
CA THR A 229 4.32 1.28 32.16
C THR A 229 2.99 0.54 32.26
N ARG A 230 1.87 1.30 32.28
CA ARG A 230 0.51 0.74 32.33
C ARG A 230 -0.42 1.45 31.37
N LEU A 231 -1.32 0.70 30.74
CA LEU A 231 -2.29 1.23 29.78
C LEU A 231 -3.50 1.88 30.45
N TYR A 232 -3.68 3.16 30.15
CA TYR A 232 -4.86 3.95 30.43
C TYR A 232 -5.50 4.37 29.10
N LEU A 233 -6.81 4.17 28.97
CA LEU A 233 -7.58 4.63 27.84
C LEU A 233 -8.40 5.84 28.25
N LEU A 234 -8.33 6.92 27.47
CA LEU A 234 -9.12 8.11 27.68
C LEU A 234 -9.96 8.39 26.44
N SER A 235 -11.24 8.71 26.62
CA SER A 235 -12.12 9.05 25.52
C SER A 235 -13.17 10.08 25.94
N SER A 236 -13.63 10.89 24.98
CA SER A 236 -14.67 11.88 25.22
C SER A 236 -16.00 11.18 25.53
N LYS A 237 -16.74 11.68 26.50
CA LYS A 237 -18.07 11.17 26.86
C LYS A 237 -19.11 11.40 25.77
N ASP A 238 -18.94 12.46 24.98
CA ASP A 238 -19.97 12.90 24.03
C ASP A 238 -19.84 12.21 22.66
N ASN A 239 -18.61 12.05 22.17
CA ASN A 239 -18.35 11.55 20.82
C ASN A 239 -17.14 10.60 20.72
N GLY A 240 -16.62 10.16 21.86
CA GLY A 240 -15.49 9.25 21.93
C GLY A 240 -15.87 7.78 21.75
N THR A 241 -14.86 6.93 21.59
CA THR A 241 -15.04 5.48 21.60
C THR A 241 -15.46 5.00 23.00
N PRO A 242 -16.54 4.21 23.13
CA PRO A 242 -16.93 3.59 24.40
C PRO A 242 -15.81 2.70 24.94
N LEU A 243 -15.39 2.93 26.18
CA LEU A 243 -14.23 2.26 26.75
C LEU A 243 -14.55 0.86 27.31
N GLU A 244 -15.77 0.64 27.82
CA GLU A 244 -16.13 -0.62 28.49
C GLU A 244 -15.99 -1.85 27.59
N PRO A 245 -16.45 -1.85 26.31
CA PRO A 245 -16.24 -3.00 25.42
C PRO A 245 -14.77 -3.24 25.11
N ILE A 246 -13.98 -2.16 25.00
CA ILE A 246 -12.55 -2.20 24.71
C ILE A 246 -11.80 -2.82 25.88
N ILE A 247 -12.03 -2.36 27.11
CA ILE A 247 -11.44 -2.92 28.32
C ILE A 247 -11.82 -4.40 28.49
N LYS A 248 -13.09 -4.76 28.29
CA LYS A 248 -13.53 -6.17 28.33
C LYS A 248 -12.84 -7.05 27.29
N ALA A 249 -12.52 -6.52 26.12
CA ALA A 249 -11.77 -7.25 25.10
C ALA A 249 -10.30 -7.40 25.48
N LEU A 250 -9.68 -6.35 26.03
CA LEU A 250 -8.30 -6.36 26.49
C LEU A 250 -8.09 -7.32 27.67
N ASP A 251 -9.03 -7.37 28.61
CA ASP A 251 -8.95 -8.26 29.78
C ASP A 251 -8.97 -9.75 29.42
N LYS A 252 -9.35 -10.11 28.19
CA LYS A 252 -9.32 -11.48 27.66
C LYS A 252 -8.04 -11.80 26.90
N LEU A 253 -7.16 -10.84 26.69
CA LEU A 253 -5.91 -11.07 25.99
C LEU A 253 -5.00 -12.02 26.79
N PRO A 254 -4.21 -12.86 26.10
CA PRO A 254 -3.28 -13.76 26.77
C PRO A 254 -2.13 -13.00 27.43
N ALA A 255 -1.27 -13.75 28.11
CA ALA A 255 -0.03 -13.23 28.68
C ALA A 255 0.80 -12.49 27.62
N LEU A 256 1.51 -11.46 28.10
CA LEU A 256 2.31 -10.58 27.26
C LEU A 256 3.59 -11.24 26.78
N TYR A 257 4.09 -10.75 25.65
CA TYR A 257 5.44 -11.06 25.18
C TYR A 257 6.46 -10.14 25.84
N TRP A 258 7.50 -10.72 26.41
CA TRP A 258 8.58 -10.01 27.11
C TRP A 258 9.91 -10.23 26.40
N ALA A 259 10.77 -9.20 26.39
CA ALA A 259 12.12 -9.34 25.85
C ALA A 259 13.04 -10.12 26.82
N SER A 260 12.77 -10.00 28.12
CA SER A 260 13.43 -10.73 29.22
C SER A 260 13.09 -12.22 29.19
N ASP A 261 11.83 -12.58 28.95
CA ASP A 261 11.37 -13.96 28.71
C ASP A 261 11.16 -14.23 27.21
N TRP A 262 12.26 -14.19 26.44
CA TRP A 262 12.23 -14.31 24.99
C TRP A 262 11.69 -15.68 24.53
N LYS A 263 10.51 -15.68 23.90
CA LYS A 263 9.85 -16.87 23.31
C LYS A 263 10.08 -17.05 21.82
N GLY A 264 10.81 -16.14 21.17
CA GLY A 264 11.09 -16.22 19.75
C GLY A 264 12.36 -17.01 19.43
N GLU A 265 12.66 -17.08 18.15
CA GLU A 265 13.88 -17.67 17.61
C GLU A 265 14.97 -16.60 17.50
N SER A 266 16.16 -16.91 18.01
CA SER A 266 17.39 -16.16 17.75
C SER A 266 18.24 -16.93 16.73
N ALA A 267 18.54 -16.33 15.59
CA ALA A 267 19.25 -16.99 14.49
C ALA A 267 20.30 -16.05 13.86
N PRO A 268 21.24 -16.57 13.06
CA PRO A 268 22.13 -15.73 12.25
C PRO A 268 21.34 -14.76 11.36
N LYS A 269 21.97 -13.62 11.03
CA LYS A 269 21.35 -12.58 10.19
C LYS A 269 21.01 -13.10 8.78
N LEU A 270 21.91 -13.92 8.22
CA LEU A 270 21.81 -14.47 6.88
C LEU A 270 21.73 -16.01 6.94
N PRO A 271 20.97 -16.66 6.06
CA PRO A 271 20.08 -16.06 5.05
C PRO A 271 18.92 -15.27 5.70
N TYR A 272 18.36 -14.32 4.95
CA TYR A 272 17.17 -13.60 5.42
C TYR A 272 16.02 -14.58 5.63
N PHE A 273 15.22 -14.34 6.67
CA PHE A 273 14.10 -15.20 6.98
C PHE A 273 13.00 -15.10 5.94
N LEU A 274 12.52 -16.25 5.50
CA LEU A 274 11.35 -16.41 4.64
C LEU A 274 10.27 -17.12 5.45
N SER A 275 9.11 -16.49 5.57
CA SER A 275 7.97 -17.10 6.26
C SER A 275 7.37 -18.24 5.44
N PRO A 276 6.66 -19.20 6.10
CA PRO A 276 5.92 -20.26 5.42
C PRO A 276 4.96 -19.75 4.35
N GLY A 277 4.24 -18.65 4.59
CA GLY A 277 3.35 -18.05 3.61
C GLY A 277 4.09 -17.45 2.41
N THR A 278 5.31 -16.95 2.60
CA THR A 278 6.17 -16.48 1.50
C THR A 278 6.64 -17.65 0.64
N LEU A 279 7.07 -18.75 1.26
CA LEU A 279 7.49 -19.96 0.56
C LEU A 279 6.33 -20.57 -0.24
N THR A 280 5.17 -20.73 0.40
CA THR A 280 3.95 -21.27 -0.23
C THR A 280 3.53 -20.42 -1.43
N LYS A 281 3.58 -19.09 -1.31
CA LYS A 281 3.29 -18.19 -2.44
C LYS A 281 4.28 -18.37 -3.58
N ALA A 282 5.58 -18.45 -3.29
CA ALA A 282 6.61 -18.66 -4.31
C ALA A 282 6.44 -20.01 -5.01
N GLU A 283 6.12 -21.07 -4.27
CA GLU A 283 5.81 -22.39 -4.81
C GLU A 283 4.56 -22.38 -5.70
N ALA A 284 3.48 -21.75 -5.25
CA ALA A 284 2.26 -21.60 -6.04
C ALA A 284 2.50 -20.81 -7.34
N GLU A 285 3.28 -19.73 -7.27
CA GLU A 285 3.68 -18.96 -8.46
C GLU A 285 4.57 -19.78 -9.41
N ALA A 286 5.49 -20.57 -8.87
CA ALA A 286 6.33 -21.48 -9.66
C ALA A 286 5.51 -22.59 -10.33
N ALA A 287 4.57 -23.19 -9.60
CA ALA A 287 3.65 -24.20 -10.11
C ALA A 287 2.71 -23.62 -11.19
N ALA A 288 2.18 -22.41 -10.98
CA ALA A 288 1.37 -21.70 -11.98
C ALA A 288 2.18 -21.44 -13.26
N LYS A 289 3.44 -21.01 -13.14
CA LYS A 289 4.35 -20.83 -14.30
C LYS A 289 4.66 -22.16 -15.00
N LYS A 290 4.80 -23.27 -14.27
CA LYS A 290 5.02 -24.61 -14.84
C LYS A 290 3.78 -25.10 -15.59
N ASN A 291 2.59 -24.93 -15.01
CA ASN A 291 1.31 -25.31 -15.63
C ASN A 291 0.97 -24.43 -16.85
N ALA A 292 1.33 -23.14 -16.82
CA ALA A 292 1.20 -22.25 -17.97
C ALA A 292 2.12 -22.64 -19.16
N LYS A 293 3.22 -23.36 -18.91
CA LYS A 293 4.08 -23.91 -19.97
C LYS A 293 3.53 -25.22 -20.58
N LEU A 294 2.61 -25.92 -19.89
CA LEU A 294 2.04 -27.21 -20.30
C LEU A 294 0.72 -27.09 -21.09
N ALA A 295 0.08 -25.93 -21.10
CA ALA A 295 -1.03 -25.66 -22.01
C ALA A 295 -0.50 -25.49 -23.45
N PRO A 296 -1.14 -26.08 -24.48
CA PRO A 296 -0.73 -25.88 -25.86
C PRO A 296 -0.78 -24.39 -26.17
N ARG A 297 0.38 -23.79 -26.41
CA ARG A 297 0.49 -22.40 -26.84
C ARG A 297 -0.29 -22.27 -28.14
N LYS A 298 -1.45 -21.60 -28.10
CA LYS A 298 -1.91 -20.86 -29.28
C LYS A 298 -0.72 -20.00 -29.72
N PRO A 299 -0.35 -19.95 -31.01
CA PRO A 299 0.71 -19.08 -31.46
C PRO A 299 0.39 -17.68 -30.96
N SER A 300 1.24 -17.17 -30.05
CA SER A 300 1.14 -15.81 -29.55
C SER A 300 1.18 -14.92 -30.77
N SER A 301 0.11 -14.15 -31.01
CA SER A 301 0.21 -12.99 -31.89
C SER A 301 1.45 -12.20 -31.47
N PRO A 302 2.25 -11.68 -32.42
CA PRO A 302 3.42 -10.90 -32.08
C PRO A 302 3.01 -9.78 -31.12
N SER A 303 3.66 -9.68 -29.97
CA SER A 303 3.41 -8.59 -29.02
C SER A 303 3.61 -7.26 -29.76
N ASN A 304 2.62 -6.36 -29.75
CA ASN A 304 2.71 -5.02 -30.33
C ASN A 304 3.73 -4.11 -29.60
N THR A 305 4.50 -4.64 -28.64
CA THR A 305 5.52 -3.89 -27.89
C THR A 305 6.78 -4.72 -27.65
N VAL A 306 7.92 -4.03 -27.58
CA VAL A 306 9.25 -4.57 -27.25
C VAL A 306 9.74 -3.91 -25.96
N GLY A 307 10.22 -4.71 -25.01
CA GLY A 307 10.78 -4.21 -23.75
C GLY A 307 12.25 -3.82 -23.92
N TYR A 308 12.68 -2.80 -23.17
CA TYR A 308 14.06 -2.35 -23.15
C TYR A 308 14.43 -1.70 -21.81
N ASN A 309 15.73 -1.57 -21.52
CA ASN A 309 16.21 -0.89 -20.32
C ASN A 309 16.86 0.44 -20.69
N TRP A 310 16.36 1.53 -20.11
CA TRP A 310 16.97 2.85 -20.23
C TRP A 310 17.82 3.11 -18.99
N THR A 311 19.12 3.37 -19.19
CA THR A 311 20.08 3.70 -18.13
C THR A 311 19.54 4.80 -17.23
N MET A 312 19.64 4.62 -15.90
CA MET A 312 19.11 5.50 -14.85
C MET A 312 17.57 5.59 -14.71
N VAL A 313 16.78 5.15 -15.70
CA VAL A 313 15.30 5.24 -15.68
C VAL A 313 14.63 3.87 -15.46
N GLY A 314 15.30 2.78 -15.81
CA GLY A 314 14.83 1.40 -15.59
C GLY A 314 14.07 0.81 -16.78
N PRO A 315 13.26 -0.25 -16.55
CA PRO A 315 12.59 -0.99 -17.61
C PRO A 315 11.49 -0.16 -18.28
N ARG A 316 11.56 -0.08 -19.61
CA ARG A 316 10.66 0.67 -20.51
C ARG A 316 10.17 -0.23 -21.64
N ARG A 317 9.18 0.24 -22.41
CA ARG A 317 8.62 -0.47 -23.57
C ARG A 317 8.45 0.50 -24.73
N ARG A 318 8.76 0.05 -25.95
CA ARG A 318 8.45 0.75 -27.20
C ARG A 318 7.48 -0.06 -28.06
N PRO A 319 6.82 0.54 -29.07
CA PRO A 319 6.04 -0.21 -30.04
C PRO A 319 6.89 -1.25 -30.78
N ASN A 320 6.30 -2.40 -31.13
CA ASN A 320 6.98 -3.45 -31.91
C ASN A 320 6.86 -3.18 -33.41
N ALA A 321 7.40 -2.05 -33.82
CA ALA A 321 7.61 -1.67 -35.20
C ALA A 321 8.82 -0.72 -35.26
N ARG A 322 9.18 -0.32 -36.46
CA ARG A 322 10.17 0.74 -36.68
C ARG A 322 9.58 1.81 -37.58
N MET A 323 9.77 3.07 -37.23
CA MET A 323 9.38 4.18 -38.10
C MET A 323 10.54 4.50 -39.04
N PRO A 324 10.33 4.69 -40.35
CA PRO A 324 11.40 5.01 -41.30
C PRO A 324 12.21 6.25 -40.86
N ILE A 325 13.52 6.26 -41.11
CA ILE A 325 14.41 7.38 -40.75
C ILE A 325 13.90 8.72 -41.30
N GLN A 326 13.35 8.74 -42.52
CA GLN A 326 12.74 9.95 -43.11
C GLN A 326 11.51 10.43 -42.33
N ALA A 327 10.70 9.52 -41.81
CA ALA A 327 9.55 9.86 -40.96
C ALA A 327 10.01 10.35 -39.57
N HIS A 328 11.10 9.80 -39.02
CA HIS A 328 11.75 10.38 -37.83
C HIS A 328 12.25 11.80 -38.09
N ALA A 329 12.90 12.05 -39.22
CA ALA A 329 13.42 13.37 -39.59
C ALA A 329 12.28 14.39 -39.72
N GLU A 330 11.17 14.03 -40.36
CA GLU A 330 10.02 14.92 -40.50
C GLU A 330 9.33 15.20 -39.16
N VAL A 331 9.11 14.17 -38.34
CA VAL A 331 8.57 14.36 -36.98
C VAL A 331 9.51 15.23 -36.14
N GLY A 332 10.81 14.97 -36.20
CA GLY A 332 11.83 15.73 -35.50
C GLY A 332 11.85 17.21 -35.91
N ARG A 333 11.76 17.51 -37.20
CA ARG A 333 11.64 18.87 -37.74
C ARG A 333 10.41 19.59 -37.18
N LEU A 334 9.25 18.94 -37.17
CA LEU A 334 8.01 19.48 -36.62
C LEU A 334 8.13 19.77 -35.12
N LEU A 335 8.66 18.82 -34.33
CA LEU A 335 8.84 18.98 -32.89
C LEU A 335 9.84 20.10 -32.56
N LYS A 336 10.96 20.18 -33.29
CA LYS A 336 11.97 21.25 -33.13
C LYS A 336 11.36 22.64 -33.36
N ALA A 337 10.54 22.81 -34.39
CA ALA A 337 9.85 24.08 -34.66
C ALA A 337 8.89 24.48 -33.51
N VAL A 338 8.10 23.52 -33.01
CA VAL A 338 7.20 23.77 -31.88
C VAL A 338 7.98 24.11 -30.60
N LEU A 339 9.07 23.40 -30.31
CA LEU A 339 9.91 23.65 -29.13
C LEU A 339 10.57 25.03 -29.18
N ALA A 340 11.10 25.44 -30.33
CA ALA A 340 11.70 26.75 -30.52
C ALA A 340 10.68 27.87 -30.23
N ALA A 341 9.46 27.75 -30.77
CA ALA A 341 8.41 28.76 -30.59
C ALA A 341 7.78 28.77 -29.18
N THR A 342 7.84 27.66 -28.46
CA THR A 342 7.14 27.48 -27.16
C THR A 342 8.06 27.45 -25.96
N HIS A 343 9.33 27.82 -26.12
CA HIS A 343 10.36 27.76 -25.08
C HIS A 343 9.96 28.44 -23.75
N ARG A 344 9.17 29.52 -23.79
CA ARG A 344 8.66 30.23 -22.59
C ARG A 344 7.35 29.67 -22.03
N ARG A 345 6.74 28.68 -22.68
CA ARG A 345 5.47 28.07 -22.28
C ARG A 345 5.71 26.63 -21.81
N ASN A 346 6.14 26.49 -20.56
CA ASN A 346 6.50 25.19 -19.95
C ASN A 346 5.45 24.08 -20.15
N GLY A 347 4.16 24.42 -20.15
CA GLY A 347 3.09 23.45 -20.38
C GLY A 347 3.12 22.82 -21.78
N VAL A 348 3.49 23.57 -22.81
CA VAL A 348 3.66 23.03 -24.16
C VAL A 348 5.04 22.42 -24.30
N TYR A 349 6.08 23.20 -23.95
CA TYR A 349 7.48 22.80 -24.10
C TYR A 349 7.79 21.45 -23.45
N ASN A 350 7.49 21.28 -22.15
CA ASN A 350 7.84 20.04 -21.43
C ASN A 350 7.15 18.80 -21.99
N ARG A 351 5.95 18.95 -22.56
CA ARG A 351 5.17 17.84 -23.14
C ARG A 351 5.74 17.43 -24.49
N VAL A 352 6.06 18.42 -25.33
CA VAL A 352 6.67 18.21 -26.65
C VAL A 352 8.10 17.68 -26.51
N ASP A 353 8.86 18.19 -25.54
CA ASP A 353 10.23 17.74 -25.27
C ASP A 353 10.25 16.28 -24.80
N ALA A 354 9.30 15.89 -23.95
CA ALA A 354 9.19 14.50 -23.54
C ALA A 354 8.78 13.55 -24.68
N ILE A 355 8.02 14.03 -25.68
CA ILE A 355 7.76 13.25 -26.90
C ILE A 355 9.05 13.12 -27.72
N ARG A 356 9.78 14.23 -27.90
CA ARG A 356 11.07 14.25 -28.60
C ARG A 356 12.06 13.26 -27.99
N SER A 357 12.26 13.28 -26.67
CA SER A 357 13.21 12.38 -25.99
C SER A 357 12.83 10.91 -26.06
N GLU A 358 11.54 10.57 -25.98
CA GLU A 358 11.10 9.18 -26.14
C GLU A 358 11.29 8.69 -27.58
N LEU A 359 11.05 9.54 -28.59
CA LEU A 359 11.27 9.16 -29.98
C LEU A 359 12.76 9.06 -30.37
N ASP A 360 13.62 9.88 -29.78
CA ASP A 360 15.08 9.77 -29.90
C ASP A 360 15.58 8.42 -29.37
N GLU A 361 15.12 8.05 -28.17
CA GLU A 361 15.40 6.76 -27.53
C GLU A 361 14.85 5.58 -28.36
N TRP A 362 13.67 5.72 -28.98
CA TRP A 362 13.13 4.68 -29.85
C TRP A 362 13.94 4.55 -31.14
N ALA A 363 14.31 5.66 -31.79
CA ALA A 363 15.13 5.66 -33.00
C ALA A 363 16.48 4.95 -32.78
N GLN A 364 17.14 5.22 -31.64
CA GLN A 364 18.40 4.56 -31.27
C GLN A 364 18.26 3.03 -31.12
N ARG A 365 17.04 2.54 -30.84
CA ARG A 365 16.72 1.12 -30.63
C ARG A 365 16.09 0.46 -31.85
N GLU A 366 15.76 1.25 -32.86
CA GLU A 366 15.17 0.79 -34.12
C GLU A 366 16.23 0.60 -35.19
N TYR A 367 17.35 1.31 -35.09
CA TYR A 367 18.45 1.29 -36.05
C TYR A 367 19.77 1.05 -35.33
N ASN A 368 20.64 0.25 -35.96
CA ASN A 368 22.03 0.15 -35.52
C ASN A 368 22.88 1.26 -36.15
N ARG A 369 24.13 1.43 -35.70
CA ARG A 369 25.06 2.46 -36.19
C ARG A 369 25.42 2.35 -37.68
N ALA A 370 25.29 1.16 -38.28
CA ALA A 370 25.52 0.99 -39.71
C ALA A 370 24.33 1.49 -40.55
N GLU A 371 23.11 1.36 -40.02
CA GLU A 371 21.89 1.87 -40.66
C GLU A 371 21.66 3.37 -40.42
N LEU A 372 22.04 3.86 -39.23
CA LEU A 372 21.93 5.25 -38.84
C LEU A 372 23.19 5.70 -38.09
N PRO A 373 24.18 6.28 -38.80
CA PRO A 373 25.39 6.81 -38.18
C PRO A 373 25.10 7.92 -37.16
N ASP A 374 25.96 8.03 -36.15
CA ASP A 374 25.75 8.94 -35.00
C ASP A 374 25.50 10.40 -35.44
N GLU A 375 26.20 10.91 -36.46
CA GLU A 375 26.00 12.27 -36.98
C GLU A 375 24.56 12.50 -37.45
N ARG A 376 24.04 11.59 -38.27
CA ARG A 376 22.68 11.63 -38.79
C ARG A 376 21.62 11.35 -37.72
N PHE A 377 21.95 10.52 -36.72
CA PHE A 377 21.09 10.30 -35.56
C PHE A 377 20.84 11.60 -34.78
N PHE A 378 21.91 12.34 -34.46
CA PHE A 378 21.79 13.59 -33.69
C PHE A 378 21.00 14.69 -34.43
N GLU A 379 20.98 14.68 -35.76
CA GLU A 379 20.19 15.60 -36.60
C GLU A 379 18.69 15.40 -36.47
N LEU A 380 18.23 14.17 -36.20
CA LEU A 380 16.81 13.84 -36.17
C LEU A 380 16.06 14.72 -35.15
N TYR A 381 16.53 14.76 -33.91
CA TYR A 381 15.78 15.40 -32.82
C TYR A 381 16.48 16.60 -32.17
N TYR A 382 17.81 16.71 -32.24
CA TYR A 382 18.54 17.68 -31.41
C TYR A 382 19.36 18.71 -32.19
N ARG A 383 20.08 18.34 -33.26
CA ARG A 383 20.85 19.31 -34.07
C ARG A 383 19.96 20.07 -35.05
N GLU A 384 20.43 21.24 -35.50
CA GLU A 384 19.74 22.12 -36.45
C GLU A 384 18.34 22.57 -35.99
N ALA A 385 18.12 22.69 -34.68
CA ALA A 385 16.91 23.30 -34.16
C ALA A 385 16.92 24.81 -34.42
N PRO A 386 15.79 25.43 -34.82
CA PRO A 386 15.68 26.88 -34.87
C PRO A 386 16.03 27.50 -33.51
N PRO A 387 16.62 28.70 -33.48
CA PRO A 387 16.89 29.38 -32.21
C PRO A 387 15.58 29.61 -31.44
N PRO A 388 15.60 29.46 -30.10
CA PRO A 388 14.39 29.59 -29.30
C PRO A 388 13.83 31.01 -29.38
N THR A 389 12.54 31.12 -29.66
CA THR A 389 11.81 32.38 -29.60
C THR A 389 11.57 32.73 -28.14
N LEU A 390 12.10 33.88 -27.70
CA LEU A 390 11.96 34.34 -26.31
C LEU A 390 10.65 35.09 -26.04
N SER A 391 9.76 35.17 -27.03
CA SER A 391 8.44 35.79 -26.91
C SER A 391 7.58 35.08 -25.86
N ARG A 392 6.78 35.87 -25.13
CA ARG A 392 5.79 35.36 -24.15
C ARG A 392 4.40 35.19 -24.75
N SER A 393 4.21 35.62 -26.00
CA SER A 393 2.96 35.51 -26.76
C SER A 393 3.23 34.90 -28.12
N LEU A 394 2.20 34.24 -28.66
CA LEU A 394 2.26 33.59 -29.96
C LEU A 394 1.02 33.98 -30.79
N PRO A 395 1.20 34.49 -32.03
CA PRO A 395 0.08 34.86 -32.88
C PRO A 395 -0.91 33.70 -33.06
N PRO A 396 -2.23 33.97 -33.18
CA PRO A 396 -3.24 32.93 -33.41
C PRO A 396 -2.91 32.00 -34.59
N GLU A 397 -2.38 32.58 -35.68
CA GLU A 397 -1.99 31.86 -36.90
C GLU A 397 -0.88 30.83 -36.64
N GLU A 398 0.12 31.23 -35.85
CA GLU A 398 1.21 30.34 -35.45
C GLU A 398 0.74 29.25 -34.48
N ARG A 399 -0.17 29.59 -33.55
CA ARG A 399 -0.78 28.60 -32.64
C ARG A 399 -1.52 27.51 -33.42
N THR A 400 -2.28 27.88 -34.43
CA THR A 400 -2.94 26.93 -35.35
C THR A 400 -1.91 26.10 -36.10
N ARG A 401 -0.90 26.72 -36.72
CA ARG A 401 0.17 26.01 -37.45
C ARG A 401 0.88 24.95 -36.59
N TYR A 402 1.20 25.26 -35.33
CA TYR A 402 1.85 24.32 -34.43
C TYR A 402 0.91 23.23 -33.92
N ALA A 403 -0.37 23.53 -33.74
CA ALA A 403 -1.39 22.53 -33.45
C ALA A 403 -1.52 21.53 -34.62
N ASP A 404 -1.55 22.02 -35.86
CA ASP A 404 -1.55 21.19 -37.08
C ASP A 404 -0.27 20.35 -37.20
N SER A 405 0.87 20.93 -36.84
CA SER A 405 2.15 20.21 -36.78
C SER A 405 2.09 19.02 -35.79
N LEU A 406 1.50 19.21 -34.61
CA LEU A 406 1.32 18.13 -33.63
C LEU A 406 0.29 17.10 -34.09
N ALA A 407 -0.77 17.52 -34.80
CA ALA A 407 -1.72 16.60 -35.42
C ALA A 407 -1.05 15.74 -36.49
N LEU A 408 -0.18 16.32 -37.33
CA LEU A 408 0.62 15.60 -38.31
C LEU A 408 1.58 14.60 -37.64
N VAL A 409 2.23 14.98 -36.54
CA VAL A 409 3.04 14.06 -35.73
C VAL A 409 2.20 12.86 -35.27
N LYS A 410 1.00 13.09 -34.72
CA LYS A 410 0.10 11.98 -34.28
C LYS A 410 -0.26 11.04 -35.43
N THR A 411 -0.58 11.58 -36.60
CA THR A 411 -0.89 10.80 -37.80
C THR A 411 0.29 9.94 -38.23
N THR A 412 1.49 10.52 -38.29
CA THR A 412 2.72 9.81 -38.65
C THR A 412 3.06 8.69 -37.65
N LEU A 413 2.92 8.95 -36.34
CA LEU A 413 3.15 7.93 -35.31
C LEU A 413 2.15 6.78 -35.40
N THR A 414 0.87 7.08 -35.63
CA THR A 414 -0.19 6.05 -35.76
C THR A 414 -0.05 5.23 -37.05
N LYS A 415 0.52 5.83 -38.11
CA LYS A 415 0.81 5.14 -39.37
C LYS A 415 1.94 4.12 -39.23
N HIS A 416 2.96 4.43 -38.44
CA HIS A 416 4.19 3.63 -38.37
C HIS A 416 4.28 2.70 -37.15
N TYR A 417 3.53 2.97 -36.10
CA TYR A 417 3.54 2.15 -34.89
C TYR A 417 2.18 1.46 -34.65
N PRO A 418 2.18 0.19 -34.22
CA PRO A 418 0.95 -0.49 -33.85
C PRO A 418 0.34 0.14 -32.59
N ASP A 419 -0.99 0.05 -32.45
CA ASP A 419 -1.65 0.51 -31.23
C ASP A 419 -1.13 -0.25 -30.01
N CYS A 420 -0.63 0.52 -29.04
CA CYS A 420 -0.02 0.02 -27.83
C CYS A 420 0.07 1.12 -26.74
N ALA A 421 0.32 0.72 -25.49
CA ALA A 421 0.38 1.66 -24.37
C ALA A 421 1.46 2.76 -24.53
N PRO A 422 2.70 2.48 -25.00
CA PRO A 422 3.69 3.52 -25.26
C PRO A 422 3.22 4.56 -26.29
N LEU A 423 2.65 4.12 -27.42
CA LEU A 423 2.11 5.01 -28.44
C LEU A 423 0.96 5.87 -27.90
N ARG A 424 -0.01 5.27 -27.20
CA ARG A 424 -1.13 6.02 -26.59
C ARG A 424 -0.67 7.07 -25.60
N SER A 425 0.42 6.85 -24.87
CA SER A 425 1.04 7.85 -23.98
C SER A 425 1.56 9.05 -24.77
N MET A 426 2.23 8.82 -25.90
CA MET A 426 2.73 9.90 -26.79
C MET A 426 1.57 10.71 -27.38
N LEU A 427 0.53 10.04 -27.89
CA LEU A 427 -0.65 10.69 -28.47
C LEU A 427 -1.37 11.58 -27.44
N LYS A 428 -1.57 11.09 -26.21
CA LYS A 428 -2.16 11.88 -25.11
C LYS A 428 -1.34 13.13 -24.76
N ARG A 429 0.00 13.04 -24.80
CA ARG A 429 0.87 14.20 -24.55
C ARG A 429 0.75 15.24 -25.66
N ALA A 430 0.66 14.80 -26.91
CA ALA A 430 0.44 15.68 -28.06
C ALA A 430 -0.93 16.39 -27.95
N ASP A 431 -1.99 15.67 -27.60
CA ASP A 431 -3.32 16.26 -27.37
C ASP A 431 -3.31 17.32 -26.26
N ALA A 432 -2.67 17.02 -25.13
CA ALA A 432 -2.54 17.97 -24.04
C ALA A 432 -1.69 19.21 -24.41
N ALA A 433 -0.70 19.04 -25.30
CA ALA A 433 0.09 20.14 -25.83
C ALA A 433 -0.73 21.02 -26.78
N VAL A 434 -1.56 20.43 -27.67
CA VAL A 434 -2.49 21.16 -28.55
C VAL A 434 -3.48 21.99 -27.72
N VAL A 435 -4.11 21.40 -26.71
CA VAL A 435 -5.02 22.13 -25.81
C VAL A 435 -4.29 23.28 -25.11
N SER A 436 -3.03 23.08 -24.71
CA SER A 436 -2.23 24.12 -24.05
C SER A 436 -1.78 25.24 -24.99
N LEU A 437 -1.60 24.94 -26.29
CA LEU A 437 -1.34 25.93 -27.34
C LEU A 437 -2.58 26.78 -27.60
N GLN A 438 -3.75 26.16 -27.73
CA GLN A 438 -5.02 26.85 -27.97
C GLN A 438 -5.40 27.78 -26.81
N ASN A 439 -5.16 27.34 -25.57
CA ASN A 439 -5.40 28.12 -24.35
C ASN A 439 -4.29 29.12 -24.03
N TRP A 440 -3.26 29.26 -24.86
CA TRP A 440 -2.24 30.28 -24.67
C TRP A 440 -2.81 31.64 -25.11
N ALA A 441 -3.38 32.38 -24.16
CA ALA A 441 -3.82 33.76 -24.38
C ALA A 441 -2.61 34.63 -24.79
N GLY A 442 -2.83 35.51 -25.77
CA GLY A 442 -1.81 36.43 -26.30
C GLY A 442 -1.32 37.44 -25.28
#